data_AF-A0A7C2W6V7-F1
#
_entry.id   AF-A0A7C2W6V7-F1
#
_cell.length_a   1.000
_cell.length_b   1.000
_cell.length_c   1.000
_cell.angle_alpha   90.00
_cell.angle_beta   90.00
_cell.angle_gamma   90.00
#
_symmetry.space_group_name_H-M   'P 1'
#
loop_
_entity.id
_entity.type
_entity.pdbx_description
1 polymer ?
#
loop_
_entity_poly.entity_id
_entity_poly.type
_entity_poly.pdbx_seq_one_letter_code
_entity_poly.pdbx_strand_id
1 'polypeptide(L)'
;MRDAGAGRTQPRASAAVGALMGSITTNVMGEVLRDLRGTFRPLLLYNGFFAVINFLLLTPLFAWAVSFAATSSRGLSISNGEIFSFLLSLRGVLFLLLAGTLTAVTLYIKHAGMMVIAWASMTGQPVSAVGALGAVIRRLPGLTLLGCYHVAAHAILLAPLVVLGMLVYESAFASMRVYLLFQANPLARWIGLTAVVLLSAAALATHGAVYLHWVFSLPALLVDGLSAGSALAYTHGLLKGTRRRIGAVVFLLWSAMVLLPFILGHGFHAMGGAIFTRLPEGHRLVLPAVLAMMAGYVAASFCGEFLSVAAVSMTITRLYAVLRQTRDAGQAKTAIPAAETGQEESVPRQETAPASRAGGSEPASRPPSQPSLKEVIAFLMIAAVMSLAAAGGILGNFDLHDNVRITAHRGSSWSNPENTLAAIRHAVEEGADYVEVDVRLTADGHPVLLHD
;
A
#
# COMPACT_ATOMS: atom_id res chain seq x y z
N MET A 1 9.87 28.56 -61.49
CA MET A 1 8.61 28.60 -60.72
C MET A 1 8.23 27.16 -60.39
N ARG A 2 8.28 26.80 -59.10
CA ARG A 2 7.68 25.63 -58.41
C ARG A 2 8.12 24.21 -58.82
N ASP A 3 9.11 23.72 -58.07
CA ASP A 3 9.16 22.34 -57.58
C ASP A 3 7.93 22.01 -56.72
N ALA A 4 7.35 20.84 -56.92
CA ALA A 4 6.38 20.23 -56.00
C ALA A 4 6.88 18.83 -55.61
N GLY A 5 7.76 18.80 -54.60
CA GLY A 5 8.22 17.58 -53.96
C GLY A 5 7.07 16.91 -53.20
N ALA A 6 6.81 15.65 -53.55
CA ALA A 6 5.90 14.78 -52.81
C ALA A 6 6.45 14.51 -51.40
N GLY A 7 5.91 15.22 -50.41
CA GLY A 7 6.13 14.96 -49.00
C GLY A 7 5.55 13.58 -48.62
N ARG A 8 6.41 12.55 -48.63
CA ARG A 8 6.14 11.29 -47.93
C ARG A 8 6.13 11.59 -46.42
N THR A 9 4.94 11.87 -45.90
CA THR A 9 4.65 11.84 -44.47
C THR A 9 5.10 10.49 -43.91
N GLN A 10 6.04 10.47 -42.95
CA GLN A 10 6.44 9.29 -42.19
C GLN A 10 5.27 8.78 -41.31
N PRO A 11 4.71 7.58 -41.56
CA PRO A 11 3.77 6.93 -40.63
C PRO A 11 4.39 5.67 -40.01
N ARG A 12 5.68 5.35 -40.28
CA ARG A 12 6.25 4.02 -40.02
C ARG A 12 6.78 3.82 -38.60
N ALA A 13 7.20 4.86 -37.88
CA ALA A 13 7.80 4.71 -36.56
C ALA A 13 6.76 4.43 -35.45
N SER A 14 5.62 5.15 -35.42
CA SER A 14 4.59 4.95 -34.39
C SER A 14 3.78 3.66 -34.60
N ALA A 15 3.56 3.26 -35.86
CA ALA A 15 2.88 2.01 -36.20
C ALA A 15 3.76 0.78 -35.89
N ALA A 16 5.08 0.85 -36.13
CA ALA A 16 6.01 -0.23 -35.79
C ALA A 16 6.19 -0.40 -34.28
N VAL A 17 6.28 0.70 -33.51
CA VAL A 17 6.28 0.65 -32.03
C VAL A 17 4.93 0.15 -31.52
N GLY A 18 3.82 0.55 -32.16
CA GLY A 18 2.48 0.07 -31.85
C GLY A 18 2.28 -1.42 -32.09
N ALA A 19 2.84 -1.97 -33.18
CA ALA A 19 2.78 -3.39 -33.53
C ALA A 19 3.73 -4.25 -32.69
N LEU A 20 4.95 -3.78 -32.41
CA LEU A 20 5.91 -4.44 -31.52
C LEU A 20 5.37 -4.48 -30.08
N MET A 21 4.80 -3.38 -29.58
CA MET A 21 4.17 -3.36 -28.26
C MET A 21 2.86 -4.16 -28.21
N GLY A 22 2.10 -4.18 -29.31
CA GLY A 22 0.88 -4.99 -29.44
C GLY A 22 1.14 -6.49 -29.37
N SER A 23 2.27 -6.98 -29.90
CA SER A 23 2.68 -8.39 -29.78
C SER A 23 3.31 -8.71 -28.42
N ILE A 24 3.83 -7.71 -27.71
CA ILE A 24 4.43 -7.89 -26.39
C ILE A 24 3.34 -8.02 -25.31
N THR A 25 2.29 -7.18 -25.34
CA THR A 25 1.20 -7.28 -24.35
C THR A 25 0.42 -8.60 -24.42
N THR A 26 0.36 -9.26 -25.58
CA THR A 26 -0.39 -10.52 -25.77
C THR A 26 0.33 -11.77 -25.24
N ASN A 27 1.63 -11.71 -24.93
CA ASN A 27 2.39 -12.87 -24.43
C ASN A 27 3.04 -12.70 -23.05
N VAL A 28 3.00 -11.50 -22.46
CA VAL A 28 3.56 -11.21 -21.11
C VAL A 28 2.97 -12.15 -20.04
N MET A 29 1.68 -12.44 -20.08
CA MET A 29 1.04 -13.30 -19.07
C MET A 29 1.62 -14.73 -19.09
N GLY A 30 1.81 -15.31 -20.28
CA GLY A 30 2.39 -16.65 -20.43
C GLY A 30 3.84 -16.72 -19.97
N GLU A 31 4.61 -15.65 -20.22
CA GLU A 31 5.98 -15.54 -19.73
C GLU A 31 6.07 -15.36 -18.22
N VAL A 32 5.20 -14.52 -17.63
CA VAL A 32 5.11 -14.34 -16.17
C VAL A 32 4.76 -15.65 -15.48
N LEU A 33 3.80 -16.41 -16.02
CA LEU A 33 3.45 -17.73 -15.47
C LEU A 33 4.62 -18.73 -15.55
N ARG A 34 5.39 -18.70 -16.65
CA ARG A 34 6.57 -19.56 -16.82
C ARG A 34 7.66 -19.21 -15.80
N ASP A 35 7.98 -17.93 -15.67
CA ASP A 35 8.97 -17.45 -14.70
C ASP A 35 8.51 -17.73 -13.27
N LEU A 36 7.22 -17.55 -12.96
CA LEU A 36 6.67 -17.78 -11.63
C LEU A 36 6.84 -19.25 -11.24
N ARG A 37 6.61 -20.18 -12.16
CA ARG A 37 6.88 -21.61 -11.92
C ARG A 37 8.36 -21.88 -11.67
N GLY A 38 9.26 -21.27 -12.45
CA GLY A 38 10.71 -21.44 -12.31
C GLY A 38 11.29 -20.81 -11.03
N THR A 39 10.68 -19.74 -10.53
CA THR A 39 11.16 -18.96 -9.38
C THR A 39 10.24 -19.05 -8.15
N PHE A 40 9.27 -19.97 -8.16
CA PHE A 40 8.22 -20.06 -7.13
C PHE A 40 8.79 -20.14 -5.71
N ARG A 41 9.76 -21.03 -5.49
CA ARG A 41 10.37 -21.26 -4.16
C ARG A 41 11.08 -20.01 -3.63
N PRO A 42 12.06 -19.40 -4.34
CA PRO A 42 12.72 -18.20 -3.84
C PRO A 42 11.76 -17.03 -3.65
N LEU A 43 10.76 -16.84 -4.53
CA LEU A 43 9.74 -15.81 -4.36
C LEU A 43 8.88 -16.04 -3.10
N LEU A 44 8.44 -17.29 -2.87
CA LEU A 44 7.60 -17.64 -1.71
C LEU A 44 8.36 -17.46 -0.39
N LEU A 45 9.61 -17.91 -0.34
CA LEU A 45 10.48 -17.74 0.85
C LEU A 45 10.73 -16.27 1.14
N TYR A 46 10.99 -15.46 0.10
CA TYR A 46 11.16 -14.02 0.24
C TYR A 46 9.88 -13.34 0.74
N ASN A 47 8.71 -13.68 0.19
CA ASN A 47 7.43 -13.16 0.66
C ASN A 47 7.15 -13.56 2.12
N GLY A 48 7.40 -14.82 2.50
CA GLY A 48 7.23 -15.30 3.86
C GLY A 48 8.10 -14.54 4.88
N PHE A 49 9.36 -14.28 4.52
CA PHE A 49 10.25 -13.45 5.33
C PHE A 49 9.67 -12.05 5.60
N PHE A 50 9.15 -11.38 4.57
CA PHE A 50 8.53 -10.06 4.75
C PHE A 50 7.19 -10.11 5.46
N ALA A 51 6.40 -11.16 5.29
CA ALA A 51 5.16 -11.32 6.06
C ALA A 51 5.44 -11.35 7.57
N VAL A 52 6.49 -12.10 7.98
CA VAL A 52 6.93 -12.13 9.38
C VAL A 52 7.43 -10.76 9.83
N ILE A 53 8.31 -10.11 9.07
CA ILE A 53 8.82 -8.77 9.42
C ILE A 53 7.69 -7.75 9.55
N ASN A 54 6.73 -7.75 8.61
CA ASN A 54 5.61 -6.83 8.63
C ASN A 54 4.77 -7.03 9.87
N PHE A 55 4.48 -8.29 10.22
CA PHE A 55 3.77 -8.62 11.45
C PHE A 55 4.53 -8.14 12.69
N LEU A 56 5.85 -8.35 12.74
CA LEU A 56 6.66 -7.99 13.90
C LEU A 56 6.88 -6.48 14.04
N LEU A 57 7.01 -5.73 12.94
CA LEU A 57 7.30 -4.29 12.99
C LEU A 57 6.05 -3.42 12.98
N LEU A 58 5.06 -3.73 12.13
CA LEU A 58 3.91 -2.85 11.93
C LEU A 58 2.85 -3.00 13.03
N THR A 59 2.64 -4.21 13.55
CA THR A 59 1.66 -4.46 14.63
C THR A 59 1.94 -3.64 15.89
N PRO A 60 3.16 -3.66 16.48
CA PRO A 60 3.43 -2.85 17.67
C PRO A 60 3.39 -1.35 17.38
N LEU A 61 3.81 -0.91 16.18
CA LEU A 61 3.71 0.49 15.78
C LEU A 61 2.25 0.96 15.72
N PHE A 62 1.37 0.15 15.13
CA PHE A 62 -0.06 0.44 15.05
C PHE A 62 -0.69 0.47 16.44
N ALA A 63 -0.36 -0.51 17.28
CA ALA A 63 -0.87 -0.54 18.64
C ALA A 63 -0.37 0.64 19.50
N TRP A 64 0.89 1.06 19.32
CA TRP A 64 1.41 2.29 19.92
C TRP A 64 0.62 3.53 19.47
N ALA A 65 0.30 3.63 18.18
CA ALA A 65 -0.49 4.74 17.64
C ALA A 65 -1.89 4.81 18.26
N VAL A 66 -2.56 3.66 18.40
CA VAL A 66 -3.88 3.57 19.03
C VAL A 66 -3.80 3.94 20.51
N SER A 67 -2.81 3.41 21.24
CA SER A 67 -2.60 3.73 22.65
C SER A 67 -2.30 5.23 22.87
N PHE A 68 -1.52 5.85 21.97
CA PHE A 68 -1.25 7.28 22.02
C PHE A 68 -2.50 8.13 21.74
N ALA A 69 -3.31 7.74 20.75
CA ALA A 69 -4.60 8.40 20.49
C ALA A 69 -5.54 8.30 21.71
N ALA A 70 -5.60 7.12 22.35
CA ALA A 70 -6.41 6.87 23.53
C ALA A 70 -5.98 7.70 24.76
N THR A 71 -4.68 7.87 24.98
CA THR A 71 -4.16 8.68 26.10
C THR A 71 -4.31 10.18 25.86
N SER A 72 -4.50 10.61 24.61
CA SER A 72 -4.80 12.01 24.27
C SER A 72 -6.27 12.37 24.46
N SER A 73 -7.19 11.38 24.44
CA SER A 73 -8.60 11.60 24.78
C SER A 73 -8.78 11.64 26.30
N ARG A 74 -9.46 12.67 26.81
CA ARG A 74 -9.79 12.80 28.24
C ARG A 74 -10.98 11.94 28.67
N GLY A 75 -11.65 11.27 27.71
CA GLY A 75 -12.83 10.44 27.94
C GLY A 75 -12.49 8.94 27.92
N LEU A 76 -13.41 8.13 28.46
CA LEU A 76 -13.39 6.66 28.42
C LEU A 76 -13.59 6.07 27.01
N SER A 77 -13.75 6.91 25.98
CA SER A 77 -13.99 6.50 24.60
C SER A 77 -13.39 7.52 23.63
N ILE A 78 -12.89 7.03 22.49
CA ILE A 78 -12.37 7.87 21.41
C ILE A 78 -13.50 8.15 20.41
N SER A 79 -13.87 9.41 20.24
CA SER A 79 -14.86 9.84 19.25
C SER A 79 -14.24 10.00 17.85
N ASN A 80 -15.07 9.89 16.80
CA ASN A 80 -14.62 10.17 15.42
C ASN A 80 -14.01 11.57 15.28
N GLY A 81 -14.57 12.57 15.98
CA GLY A 81 -14.06 13.94 15.97
C GLY A 81 -12.66 14.07 16.57
N GLU A 82 -12.36 13.34 17.64
CA GLU A 82 -11.02 13.29 18.26
C GLU A 82 -10.00 12.59 17.35
N ILE A 83 -10.41 11.55 16.61
CA ILE A 83 -9.54 10.92 15.61
C ILE A 83 -9.19 11.93 14.52
N PHE A 84 -10.18 12.63 13.96
CA PHE A 84 -9.92 13.63 12.92
C PHE A 84 -9.06 14.79 13.44
N SER A 85 -9.34 15.30 14.64
CA SER A 85 -8.55 16.40 15.21
C SER A 85 -7.10 15.99 15.47
N PHE A 86 -6.86 14.74 15.91
CA PHE A 86 -5.52 14.18 16.01
C PHE A 86 -4.84 14.11 14.65
N LEU A 87 -5.47 13.47 13.64
CA LEU A 87 -4.89 13.27 12.31
C LEU A 87 -4.56 14.59 11.60
N LEU A 88 -5.34 15.65 11.85
CA LEU A 88 -5.13 16.99 11.29
C LEU A 88 -4.17 17.87 12.11
N SER A 89 -3.83 17.46 13.33
CA SER A 89 -2.80 18.15 14.12
C SER A 89 -1.41 17.93 13.52
N LEU A 90 -0.46 18.83 13.82
CA LEU A 90 0.94 18.66 13.41
C LEU A 90 1.52 17.30 13.84
N ARG A 91 1.16 16.83 15.04
CA ARG A 91 1.62 15.54 15.57
C ARG A 91 1.04 14.36 14.78
N GLY A 92 -0.25 14.41 14.44
CA GLY A 92 -0.90 13.39 13.61
C GLY A 92 -0.34 13.37 12.19
N VAL A 93 -0.09 14.54 11.59
CA VAL A 93 0.55 14.63 10.27
C VAL A 93 1.97 14.04 10.30
N LEU A 94 2.80 14.36 11.31
CA LEU A 94 4.12 13.77 11.46
C LEU A 94 4.04 12.24 11.66
N PHE A 95 3.06 11.77 12.45
CA PHE A 95 2.80 10.34 12.61
C PHE A 95 2.41 9.68 11.28
N LEU A 96 1.49 10.26 10.52
CA LEU A 96 1.05 9.74 9.21
C LEU A 96 2.21 9.70 8.21
N LEU A 97 3.07 10.72 8.19
CA LEU A 97 4.26 10.74 7.35
C LEU A 97 5.24 9.63 7.75
N LEU A 98 5.49 9.43 9.05
CA LEU A 98 6.38 8.38 9.54
C LEU A 98 5.81 6.98 9.24
N ALA A 99 4.57 6.72 9.65
CA ALA A 99 3.89 5.45 9.45
C ALA A 99 3.73 5.15 7.95
N GLY A 100 3.29 6.12 7.17
CA GLY A 100 3.17 6.02 5.71
C GLY A 100 4.52 5.73 5.05
N THR A 101 5.60 6.38 5.50
CA THR A 101 6.95 6.12 4.98
C THR A 101 7.42 4.72 5.33
N LEU A 102 7.23 4.28 6.58
CA LEU A 102 7.60 2.92 6.98
C LEU A 102 6.82 1.87 6.18
N THR A 103 5.50 2.04 6.03
CA THR A 103 4.66 1.16 5.22
C THR A 103 5.12 1.14 3.76
N ALA A 104 5.41 2.31 3.17
CA ALA A 104 5.91 2.41 1.80
C ALA A 104 7.25 1.68 1.66
N VAL A 105 8.23 1.98 2.51
CA VAL A 105 9.57 1.35 2.45
C VAL A 105 9.47 -0.17 2.59
N THR A 106 8.67 -0.65 3.53
CA THR A 106 8.41 -2.08 3.70
C THR A 106 7.83 -2.72 2.44
N LEU A 107 6.82 -2.09 1.82
CA LEU A 107 6.25 -2.54 0.55
C LEU A 107 7.31 -2.52 -0.57
N TYR A 108 8.24 -1.56 -0.54
CA TYR A 108 9.24 -1.39 -1.59
C TYR A 108 10.30 -2.45 -1.52
N ILE A 109 10.80 -2.73 -0.32
CA ILE A 109 11.79 -3.78 -0.09
C ILE A 109 11.18 -5.12 -0.54
N LYS A 110 9.90 -5.37 -0.22
CA LYS A 110 9.16 -6.54 -0.69
C LYS A 110 9.12 -6.63 -2.22
N HIS A 111 8.66 -5.59 -2.92
CA HIS A 111 8.64 -5.58 -4.39
C HIS A 111 10.06 -5.67 -4.98
N ALA A 112 11.02 -4.98 -4.40
CA ALA A 112 12.40 -4.92 -4.87
C ALA A 112 13.04 -6.32 -4.92
N GLY A 113 12.89 -7.13 -3.88
CA GLY A 113 13.47 -8.48 -3.90
C GLY A 113 12.78 -9.40 -4.90
N MET A 114 11.45 -9.30 -5.04
CA MET A 114 10.71 -10.05 -6.05
C MET A 114 11.17 -9.66 -7.47
N MET A 115 11.39 -8.37 -7.71
CA MET A 115 11.93 -7.86 -8.98
C MET A 115 13.37 -8.30 -9.22
N VAL A 116 14.23 -8.35 -8.19
CA VAL A 116 15.61 -8.86 -8.30
C VAL A 116 15.61 -10.34 -8.67
N ILE A 117 14.78 -11.16 -8.01
CA ILE A 117 14.65 -12.59 -8.33
C ILE A 117 14.15 -12.78 -9.77
N ALA A 118 13.11 -12.04 -10.15
CA ALA A 118 12.55 -12.09 -11.50
C ALA A 118 13.57 -11.68 -12.56
N TRP A 119 14.25 -10.54 -12.36
CA TRP A 119 15.26 -10.03 -13.28
C TRP A 119 16.42 -11.01 -13.45
N ALA A 120 16.96 -11.52 -12.35
CA ALA A 120 18.11 -12.42 -12.37
C ALA A 120 17.77 -13.75 -13.07
N SER A 121 16.55 -14.27 -12.89
CA SER A 121 16.04 -15.42 -13.65
C SER A 121 15.92 -15.12 -15.14
N MET A 122 15.41 -13.94 -15.53
CA MET A 122 15.29 -13.55 -16.93
C MET A 122 16.64 -13.40 -17.63
N THR A 123 17.69 -13.00 -16.91
CA THR A 123 19.05 -12.83 -17.43
C THR A 123 19.93 -14.08 -17.29
N GLY A 124 19.36 -15.22 -16.88
CA GLY A 124 20.08 -16.49 -16.79
C GLY A 124 21.01 -16.64 -15.57
N GLN A 125 20.85 -15.80 -14.54
CA GLN A 125 21.61 -15.88 -13.29
C GLN A 125 20.67 -15.96 -12.08
N PRO A 126 20.03 -17.11 -11.82
CA PRO A 126 19.05 -17.23 -10.74
C PRO A 126 19.67 -16.94 -9.38
N VAL A 127 18.94 -16.19 -8.54
CA VAL A 127 19.36 -15.84 -7.17
C VAL A 127 18.42 -16.46 -6.14
N SER A 128 18.98 -16.79 -4.97
CA SER A 128 18.20 -17.25 -3.82
C SER A 128 17.47 -16.09 -3.14
N ALA A 129 16.50 -16.39 -2.27
CA ALA A 129 15.80 -15.39 -1.47
C ALA A 129 16.76 -14.57 -0.58
N VAL A 130 17.78 -15.23 0.00
CA VAL A 130 18.81 -14.56 0.81
C VAL A 130 19.72 -13.68 -0.05
N GLY A 131 20.10 -14.14 -1.25
CA GLY A 131 20.86 -13.33 -2.20
C GLY A 131 20.09 -12.08 -2.65
N ALA A 132 18.80 -12.22 -2.90
CA ALA A 132 17.91 -11.10 -3.20
C ALA A 132 17.80 -10.13 -2.02
N LEU A 133 17.68 -10.63 -0.78
CA LEU A 133 17.69 -9.80 0.43
C LEU A 133 18.99 -8.99 0.54
N GLY A 134 20.15 -9.62 0.33
CA GLY A 134 21.43 -8.94 0.31
C GLY A 134 21.55 -7.88 -0.80
N ALA A 135 20.94 -8.10 -1.97
CA ALA A 135 20.87 -7.08 -3.02
C ALA A 135 20.00 -5.87 -2.61
N VAL A 136 18.87 -6.14 -1.96
CA VAL A 136 17.95 -5.09 -1.51
C VAL A 136 18.52 -4.29 -0.33
N ILE A 137 19.17 -4.94 0.65
CA ILE A 137 19.81 -4.26 1.78
C ILE A 137 20.87 -3.26 1.32
N ARG A 138 21.68 -3.63 0.31
CA ARG A 138 22.68 -2.71 -0.28
C ARG A 138 22.06 -1.47 -0.93
N ARG A 139 20.79 -1.55 -1.34
CA ARG A 139 20.03 -0.46 -1.96
C ARG A 139 19.04 0.18 -0.99
N LEU A 140 19.03 -0.22 0.28
CA LEU A 140 18.08 0.24 1.28
C LEU A 140 18.05 1.77 1.42
N PRO A 141 19.17 2.52 1.49
CA PRO A 141 19.12 3.98 1.56
C PRO A 141 18.39 4.62 0.37
N GLY A 142 18.62 4.10 -0.83
CA GLY A 142 17.94 4.56 -2.05
C GLY A 142 16.44 4.21 -2.06
N LEU A 143 16.08 3.00 -1.60
CA LEU A 143 14.68 2.58 -1.46
C LEU A 143 13.94 3.40 -0.40
N THR A 144 14.59 3.71 0.72
CA THR A 144 14.06 4.58 1.77
C THR A 144 13.81 5.98 1.24
N LEU A 145 14.78 6.57 0.55
CA LEU A 145 14.63 7.89 -0.04
C LEU A 145 13.51 7.94 -1.09
N LEU A 146 13.41 6.90 -1.93
CA LEU A 146 12.30 6.75 -2.87
C LEU A 146 10.95 6.65 -2.13
N GLY A 147 10.91 5.97 -0.99
CA GLY A 147 9.73 5.85 -0.11
C GLY A 147 9.29 7.19 0.45
N CYS A 148 10.24 7.98 0.94
CA CYS A 148 9.98 9.35 1.37
C CYS A 148 9.40 10.20 0.24
N TYR A 149 9.98 10.15 -0.96
CA TYR A 149 9.46 10.89 -2.12
C TYR A 149 8.03 10.48 -2.50
N HIS A 150 7.72 9.19 -2.43
CA HIS A 150 6.38 8.70 -2.73
C HIS A 150 5.33 9.17 -1.74
N VAL A 151 5.63 9.10 -0.44
CA VAL A 151 4.71 9.54 0.61
C VAL A 151 4.55 11.06 0.58
N ALA A 152 5.64 11.80 0.41
CA ALA A 152 5.59 13.25 0.24
C ALA A 152 4.78 13.64 -1.00
N ALA A 153 4.97 12.97 -2.14
CA ALA A 153 4.20 13.23 -3.36
C ALA A 153 2.71 12.95 -3.15
N HIS A 154 2.34 11.86 -2.48
CA HIS A 154 0.94 11.59 -2.13
C HIS A 154 0.38 12.66 -1.18
N ALA A 155 1.09 13.00 -0.11
CA ALA A 155 0.64 13.99 0.86
C ALA A 155 0.41 15.35 0.18
N ILE A 156 1.35 15.82 -0.64
CA ILE A 156 1.26 17.11 -1.33
C ILE A 156 0.15 17.10 -2.38
N LEU A 157 0.04 16.04 -3.19
CA LEU A 157 -0.93 16.00 -4.29
C LEU A 157 -2.36 15.71 -3.84
N LEU A 158 -2.54 15.01 -2.71
CA LEU A 158 -3.86 14.74 -2.14
C LEU A 158 -4.33 15.82 -1.16
N ALA A 159 -3.44 16.63 -0.58
CA ALA A 159 -3.82 17.70 0.35
C ALA A 159 -4.88 18.67 -0.23
N PRO A 160 -4.80 19.15 -1.48
CA PRO A 160 -5.85 19.98 -2.06
C PRO A 160 -7.22 19.30 -2.14
N LEU A 161 -7.25 17.97 -2.38
CA LEU A 161 -8.50 17.20 -2.43
C LEU A 161 -9.10 17.05 -1.03
N VAL A 162 -8.27 16.87 -0.01
CA VAL A 162 -8.70 16.84 1.39
C VAL A 162 -9.27 18.19 1.81
N VAL A 163 -8.59 19.29 1.50
CA VAL A 163 -9.08 20.65 1.78
C VAL A 163 -10.40 20.91 1.05
N LEU A 164 -10.51 20.52 -0.23
CA LEU A 164 -11.76 20.66 -0.98
C LEU A 164 -12.89 19.83 -0.37
N GLY A 165 -12.60 18.60 0.08
CA GLY A 165 -13.55 17.77 0.81
C GLY A 165 -14.03 18.41 2.11
N MET A 166 -13.13 19.03 2.87
CA MET A 166 -13.49 19.77 4.09
C MET A 166 -14.35 20.99 3.78
N LEU A 167 -14.03 21.77 2.74
CA LEU A 167 -14.83 22.93 2.34
C LEU A 167 -16.24 22.51 1.90
N VAL A 168 -16.36 21.40 1.17
CA VAL A 168 -17.66 20.84 0.80
C VAL A 168 -18.42 20.37 2.03
N TYR A 169 -17.74 19.69 2.96
CA TYR A 169 -18.33 19.26 4.24
C TYR A 169 -18.86 20.46 5.05
N GLU A 170 -18.03 21.48 5.26
CA GLU A 170 -18.40 22.68 6.02
C GLU A 170 -19.57 23.43 5.38
N SER A 171 -19.53 23.62 4.05
CA SER A 171 -20.56 24.41 3.34
C SER A 171 -21.91 23.69 3.20
N ALA A 172 -21.91 22.38 2.96
CA ALA A 172 -23.13 21.64 2.66
C ALA A 172 -23.64 20.76 3.81
N PHE A 173 -22.84 20.53 4.87
CA PHE A 173 -23.15 19.52 5.90
C PHE A 173 -22.90 19.96 7.34
N ALA A 174 -22.10 20.99 7.64
CA ALA A 174 -21.75 21.32 9.03
C ALA A 174 -22.97 21.62 9.94
N SER A 175 -24.07 22.12 9.38
CA SER A 175 -25.31 22.37 10.13
C SER A 175 -26.19 21.13 10.34
N MET A 176 -25.86 19.99 9.74
CA MET A 176 -26.71 18.81 9.68
C MET A 176 -26.01 17.57 10.25
N ARG A 177 -26.68 16.85 11.15
CA ARG A 177 -26.23 15.50 11.53
C ARG A 177 -26.28 14.64 10.26
N VAL A 178 -25.15 14.08 9.84
CA VAL A 178 -24.99 13.32 8.56
C VAL A 178 -26.10 12.28 8.34
N TYR A 179 -26.61 11.66 9.41
CA TYR A 179 -27.72 10.71 9.35
C TYR A 179 -29.05 11.32 8.86
N LEU A 180 -29.39 12.54 9.30
CA LEU A 180 -30.62 13.24 8.90
C LEU A 180 -30.54 13.80 7.46
N LEU A 181 -29.33 13.99 6.94
CA LEU A 181 -29.08 14.54 5.61
C LEU A 181 -29.67 13.67 4.49
N PHE A 182 -29.63 12.34 4.67
CA PHE A 182 -30.17 11.39 3.71
C PHE A 182 -31.69 11.34 3.67
N GLN A 183 -32.39 12.00 4.59
CA GLN A 183 -33.85 12.04 4.60
C GLN A 183 -34.40 13.45 4.36
N ALA A 184 -33.78 14.48 4.95
CA ALA A 184 -34.36 15.82 5.02
C ALA A 184 -34.05 16.75 3.82
N ASN A 185 -32.93 16.57 3.09
CA ASN A 185 -32.53 17.50 2.02
C ASN A 185 -31.99 16.79 0.77
N PRO A 186 -32.79 16.65 -0.31
CA PRO A 186 -32.37 15.94 -1.52
C PRO A 186 -31.25 16.65 -2.28
N LEU A 187 -31.19 18.00 -2.26
CA LEU A 187 -30.15 18.75 -2.97
C LEU A 187 -28.78 18.56 -2.32
N ALA A 188 -28.69 18.74 -0.99
CA ALA A 188 -27.45 18.54 -0.24
C ALA A 188 -26.91 17.10 -0.41
N ARG A 189 -27.81 16.11 -0.45
CA ARG A 189 -27.47 14.71 -0.73
C ARG A 189 -26.78 14.53 -2.08
N TRP A 190 -27.34 15.08 -3.15
CA TRP A 190 -26.76 14.95 -4.49
C TRP A 190 -25.45 15.73 -4.64
N ILE A 191 -25.35 16.93 -4.05
CA ILE A 191 -24.08 17.67 -3.97
C ILE A 191 -23.03 16.80 -3.30
N GLY A 192 -23.38 16.21 -2.16
CA GLY A 192 -22.50 15.34 -1.40
C GLY A 192 -22.02 14.11 -2.13
N LEU A 193 -22.96 13.34 -2.70
CA LEU A 193 -22.64 12.14 -3.45
C LEU A 193 -21.75 12.48 -4.67
N THR A 194 -22.07 13.55 -5.38
CA THR A 194 -21.28 14.01 -6.52
C THR A 194 -19.88 14.42 -6.08
N ALA A 195 -19.76 15.17 -4.98
CA ALA A 195 -18.47 15.58 -4.43
C ALA A 195 -17.62 14.37 -4.03
N VAL A 196 -18.20 13.38 -3.32
CA VAL A 196 -17.50 12.14 -2.96
C VAL A 196 -17.00 11.42 -4.21
N VAL A 197 -17.85 11.22 -5.22
CA VAL A 197 -17.47 10.53 -6.46
C VAL A 197 -16.34 11.26 -7.18
N LEU A 198 -16.43 12.59 -7.34
CA LEU A 198 -15.42 13.38 -8.03
C LEU A 198 -14.10 13.44 -7.26
N LEU A 199 -14.15 13.63 -5.94
CA LEU A 199 -12.95 13.67 -5.10
C LEU A 199 -12.27 12.31 -5.05
N SER A 200 -13.03 11.21 -4.92
CA SER A 200 -12.49 9.85 -4.97
C SER A 200 -11.90 9.53 -6.34
N ALA A 201 -12.53 9.94 -7.44
CA ALA A 201 -11.99 9.74 -8.79
C ALA A 201 -10.69 10.53 -8.99
N ALA A 202 -10.64 11.78 -8.53
CA ALA A 202 -9.42 12.60 -8.58
C ALA A 202 -8.29 12.02 -7.72
N ALA A 203 -8.62 11.52 -6.52
CA ALA A 203 -7.66 10.87 -5.63
C ALA A 203 -7.11 9.58 -6.26
N LEU A 204 -7.97 8.76 -6.87
CA LEU A 204 -7.57 7.53 -7.55
C LEU A 204 -6.68 7.80 -8.77
N ALA A 205 -7.03 8.82 -9.58
CA ALA A 205 -6.20 9.23 -10.72
C ALA A 205 -4.82 9.74 -10.27
N THR A 206 -4.79 10.53 -9.19
CA THR A 206 -3.54 11.01 -8.57
C THR A 206 -2.70 9.86 -8.06
N HIS A 207 -3.31 8.92 -7.31
CA HIS A 207 -2.65 7.72 -6.82
C HIS A 207 -2.05 6.91 -7.98
N GLY A 208 -2.84 6.60 -9.02
CA GLY A 208 -2.36 5.85 -10.19
C GLY A 208 -1.21 6.56 -10.93
N ALA A 209 -1.26 7.89 -11.03
CA ALA A 209 -0.22 8.69 -11.66
C ALA A 209 1.12 8.62 -10.91
N VAL A 210 1.08 8.71 -9.58
CA VAL A 210 2.25 8.62 -8.71
C VAL A 210 2.75 7.17 -8.65
N TYR A 211 1.86 6.21 -8.44
CA TYR A 211 2.15 4.77 -8.38
C TYR A 211 2.90 4.29 -9.63
N LEU A 212 2.48 4.72 -10.82
CA LEU A 212 3.11 4.28 -12.07
C LEU A 212 4.58 4.75 -12.19
N HIS A 213 4.89 5.99 -11.79
CA HIS A 213 6.28 6.47 -11.78
C HIS A 213 7.08 5.76 -10.70
N TRP A 214 6.46 5.54 -9.54
CA TRP A 214 7.10 4.87 -8.43
C TRP A 214 7.47 3.41 -8.77
N VAL A 215 6.51 2.61 -9.22
CA VAL A 215 6.70 1.17 -9.40
C VAL A 215 7.76 0.85 -10.46
N PHE A 216 7.86 1.69 -11.49
CA PHE A 216 8.92 1.60 -12.52
C PHE A 216 10.26 2.17 -12.06
N SER A 217 10.31 2.99 -11.00
CA SER A 217 11.56 3.52 -10.44
C SER A 217 12.32 2.47 -9.63
N LEU A 218 11.61 1.47 -9.09
CA LEU A 218 12.23 0.33 -8.40
C LEU A 218 13.21 -0.44 -9.30
N PRO A 219 12.83 -0.98 -10.47
CA PRO A 219 13.78 -1.68 -11.33
C PRO A 219 14.89 -0.75 -11.85
N ALA A 220 14.63 0.54 -12.09
CA ALA A 220 15.67 1.50 -12.47
C ALA A 220 16.75 1.69 -11.39
N LEU A 221 16.34 1.73 -10.12
CA LEU A 221 17.26 1.82 -8.98
C LEU A 221 18.02 0.50 -8.75
N LEU A 222 17.35 -0.64 -8.92
CA LEU A 222 17.89 -1.96 -8.59
C LEU A 222 18.78 -2.53 -9.69
N VAL A 223 18.32 -2.46 -10.94
CA VAL A 223 18.96 -3.07 -12.11
C VAL A 223 20.01 -2.12 -12.69
N ASP A 224 19.63 -0.86 -12.92
CA ASP A 224 20.52 0.12 -13.56
C ASP A 224 21.36 0.89 -12.55
N GLY A 225 21.15 0.64 -11.26
CA GLY A 225 21.96 1.20 -10.17
C GLY A 225 21.82 2.71 -10.00
N LEU A 226 20.75 3.30 -10.53
CA LEU A 226 20.49 4.74 -10.46
C LEU A 226 20.19 5.18 -9.02
N SER A 227 20.49 6.45 -8.70
CA SER A 227 20.02 7.07 -7.46
C SER A 227 18.50 7.28 -7.49
N ALA A 228 17.86 7.48 -6.33
CA ALA A 228 16.41 7.64 -6.25
C ALA A 228 15.87 8.79 -7.13
N GLY A 229 16.53 9.95 -7.12
CA GLY A 229 16.15 11.09 -7.96
C GLY A 229 16.35 10.81 -9.45
N SER A 230 17.49 10.22 -9.83
CA SER A 230 17.77 9.87 -11.23
C SER A 230 16.84 8.77 -11.75
N ALA A 231 16.44 7.82 -10.90
CA ALA A 231 15.47 6.79 -11.25
C ALA A 231 14.08 7.38 -11.58
N LEU A 232 13.61 8.35 -10.78
CA LEU A 232 12.34 9.06 -11.06
C LEU A 232 12.40 9.84 -12.38
N ALA A 233 13.49 10.57 -12.62
CA ALA A 233 13.67 11.31 -13.87
C ALA A 233 13.77 10.38 -15.09
N TYR A 234 14.51 9.27 -14.94
CA TYR A 234 14.69 8.26 -15.98
C TYR A 234 13.36 7.61 -16.37
N THR A 235 12.54 7.22 -15.39
CA THR A 235 11.25 6.57 -15.62
C THR A 235 10.22 7.48 -16.23
N HIS A 236 10.24 8.78 -15.90
CA HIS A 236 9.40 9.77 -16.57
C HIS A 236 9.66 9.80 -18.09
N GLY A 237 10.94 9.81 -18.49
CA GLY A 237 11.32 9.69 -19.90
C GLY A 237 10.95 8.35 -20.52
N LEU A 238 11.14 7.25 -19.78
CA LEU A 238 10.86 5.89 -20.23
C LEU A 238 9.37 5.64 -20.55
N LEU A 239 8.47 6.24 -19.77
CA LEU A 239 7.02 6.09 -19.91
C LEU A 239 6.39 7.09 -20.91
N LYS A 240 7.19 8.01 -21.47
CA LYS A 240 6.69 9.04 -22.39
C LYS A 240 6.14 8.37 -23.66
N GLY A 241 4.89 8.69 -23.99
CA GLY A 241 4.18 8.12 -25.15
C GLY A 241 3.52 6.75 -24.93
N THR A 242 3.89 6.01 -23.87
CA THR A 242 3.33 4.68 -23.55
C THR A 242 2.51 4.66 -22.25
N ARG A 243 2.55 5.75 -21.47
CA ARG A 243 1.90 5.89 -20.15
C ARG A 243 0.47 5.39 -20.06
N ARG A 244 -0.39 5.69 -21.04
CA ARG A 244 -1.82 5.28 -21.02
C ARG A 244 -1.98 3.76 -21.13
N ARG A 245 -1.26 3.12 -22.04
CA ARG A 245 -1.36 1.67 -22.27
C ARG A 245 -0.78 0.88 -21.11
N ILE A 246 0.41 1.26 -20.64
CA ILE A 246 1.06 0.64 -19.48
C ILE A 246 0.23 0.89 -18.23
N GLY A 247 -0.24 2.13 -18.05
CA GLY A 247 -1.13 2.50 -16.95
C GLY A 247 -2.39 1.64 -16.90
N ALA A 248 -3.00 1.31 -18.05
CA ALA A 248 -4.15 0.40 -18.10
C ALA A 248 -3.80 -1.02 -17.64
N VAL A 249 -2.66 -1.58 -18.06
CA VAL A 249 -2.22 -2.92 -17.61
C VAL A 249 -1.94 -2.93 -16.12
N VAL A 250 -1.22 -1.93 -15.61
CA VAL A 250 -0.91 -1.79 -14.18
C VAL A 250 -2.17 -1.58 -13.36
N PHE A 251 -3.10 -0.77 -13.86
CA PHE A 251 -4.40 -0.55 -13.22
C PHE A 251 -5.19 -1.85 -13.13
N LEU A 252 -5.29 -2.64 -14.21
CA LEU A 252 -5.99 -3.93 -14.19
C LEU A 252 -5.38 -4.91 -13.17
N LEU A 253 -4.05 -5.00 -13.10
CA LEU A 253 -3.35 -5.83 -12.12
C LEU A 253 -3.60 -5.34 -10.69
N TRP A 254 -3.55 -4.03 -10.47
CA TRP A 254 -3.83 -3.43 -9.16
C TRP A 254 -5.29 -3.63 -8.75
N SER A 255 -6.25 -3.45 -9.67
CA SER A 255 -7.66 -3.73 -9.43
C SER A 255 -7.88 -5.19 -9.07
N ALA A 256 -7.25 -6.14 -9.76
CA ALA A 256 -7.32 -7.56 -9.40
C ALA A 256 -6.74 -7.81 -8.00
N MET A 257 -5.60 -7.21 -7.66
CA MET A 257 -4.99 -7.28 -6.33
C MET A 257 -5.90 -6.72 -5.24
N VAL A 258 -6.55 -5.59 -5.49
CA VAL A 258 -7.48 -4.95 -4.53
C VAL A 258 -8.77 -5.74 -4.37
N LEU A 259 -9.31 -6.31 -5.45
CA LEU A 259 -10.53 -7.10 -5.41
C LEU A 259 -10.34 -8.47 -4.74
N LEU A 260 -9.15 -9.04 -4.81
CA LEU A 260 -8.88 -10.39 -4.31
C LEU A 260 -9.20 -10.57 -2.80
N PRO A 261 -8.78 -9.68 -1.87
CA PRO A 261 -9.19 -9.75 -0.48
C PRO A 261 -10.71 -9.72 -0.26
N PHE A 262 -11.46 -8.93 -1.03
CA PHE A 262 -12.92 -8.88 -0.93
C PHE A 262 -13.55 -10.19 -1.40
N ILE A 263 -13.07 -10.74 -2.52
CA ILE A 263 -13.53 -12.04 -3.04
C ILE A 263 -13.26 -13.14 -2.02
N LEU A 264 -12.05 -13.19 -1.46
CA LEU A 264 -11.68 -14.15 -0.41
C LEU A 264 -12.53 -13.96 0.85
N GLY A 265 -12.69 -12.73 1.34
CA GLY A 265 -13.48 -12.42 2.52
C GLY A 265 -14.94 -12.83 2.36
N HIS A 266 -15.58 -12.50 1.24
CA HIS A 266 -16.94 -12.94 0.93
C HIS A 266 -17.05 -14.47 0.81
N GLY A 267 -16.07 -15.12 0.16
CA GLY A 267 -16.03 -16.57 0.06
C GLY A 267 -15.95 -17.25 1.42
N PHE A 268 -15.07 -16.77 2.31
CA PHE A 268 -14.95 -17.30 3.67
C PHE A 268 -16.16 -16.97 4.54
N HIS A 269 -16.78 -15.80 4.38
CA HIS A 269 -18.03 -15.47 5.06
C HIS A 269 -19.16 -16.42 4.67
N ALA A 270 -19.34 -16.66 3.36
CA ALA A 270 -20.35 -17.59 2.86
C ALA A 270 -20.09 -19.03 3.32
N MET A 271 -18.83 -19.47 3.28
CA MET A 271 -18.40 -20.78 3.76
C MET A 271 -18.63 -20.93 5.28
N GLY A 272 -18.27 -19.92 6.06
CA GLY A 272 -18.51 -19.87 7.49
C GLY A 272 -19.99 -19.94 7.83
N GLY A 273 -20.81 -19.13 7.18
CA GLY A 273 -22.27 -19.18 7.32
C GLY A 273 -22.81 -20.59 7.04
N ALA A 274 -22.39 -21.22 5.95
CA ALA A 274 -22.78 -22.58 5.62
C ALA A 274 -22.36 -23.62 6.68
N ILE A 275 -21.17 -23.49 7.26
CA ILE A 275 -20.68 -24.42 8.30
C ILE A 275 -21.43 -24.18 9.62
N PHE A 276 -21.47 -22.94 10.10
CA PHE A 276 -21.98 -22.62 11.44
C PHE A 276 -23.49 -22.79 11.56
N THR A 277 -24.29 -22.58 10.50
CA THR A 277 -25.73 -22.85 10.55
C THR A 277 -26.06 -24.34 10.65
N ARG A 278 -25.10 -25.23 10.37
CA ARG A 278 -25.27 -26.69 10.46
C ARG A 278 -24.64 -27.28 11.72
N LEU A 279 -23.88 -26.47 12.46
CA LEU A 279 -23.25 -26.91 13.71
C LEU A 279 -24.24 -26.79 14.87
N PRO A 280 -24.39 -27.83 15.71
CA PRO A 280 -25.21 -27.74 16.91
C PRO A 280 -24.68 -26.69 17.90
N GLU A 281 -25.57 -25.92 18.51
CA GLU A 281 -25.28 -24.71 19.31
C GLU A 281 -24.46 -24.94 20.60
N GLY A 282 -24.21 -26.19 21.01
CA GLY A 282 -23.58 -26.54 22.30
C GLY A 282 -22.29 -27.37 22.23
N HIS A 283 -21.60 -27.43 21.08
CA HIS A 283 -20.63 -28.51 20.84
C HIS A 283 -19.15 -28.10 20.84
N ARG A 284 -18.31 -29.04 21.30
CA ARG A 284 -16.83 -29.06 21.23
C ARG A 284 -16.24 -28.81 19.83
N LEU A 285 -17.07 -28.84 18.78
CA LEU A 285 -16.66 -28.67 17.38
C LEU A 285 -16.71 -27.22 16.90
N VAL A 286 -17.41 -26.32 17.59
CA VAL A 286 -17.50 -24.90 17.18
C VAL A 286 -16.11 -24.26 17.21
N LEU A 287 -15.37 -24.42 18.32
CA LEU A 287 -14.05 -23.82 18.46
C LEU A 287 -13.03 -24.39 17.44
N PRO A 288 -12.87 -25.71 17.25
CA PRO A 288 -12.05 -26.26 16.16
C PRO A 288 -12.45 -25.77 14.77
N ALA A 289 -13.75 -25.64 14.48
CA ALA A 289 -14.23 -25.14 13.19
C ALA A 289 -13.86 -23.66 12.99
N VAL A 290 -14.03 -22.82 14.02
CA VAL A 290 -13.57 -21.42 13.99
C VAL A 290 -12.07 -21.34 13.76
N LEU A 291 -11.27 -22.10 14.53
CA LEU A 291 -9.82 -22.11 14.38
C LEU A 291 -9.36 -22.60 13.00
N ALA A 292 -9.98 -23.65 12.47
CA ALA A 292 -9.69 -24.15 11.12
C ALA A 292 -10.06 -23.13 10.05
N MET A 293 -11.20 -22.44 10.20
CA MET A 293 -11.62 -21.39 9.27
C MET A 293 -10.70 -20.17 9.33
N MET A 294 -10.28 -19.76 10.52
CA MET A 294 -9.31 -18.68 10.72
C MET A 294 -7.95 -19.04 10.11
N ALA A 295 -7.44 -20.25 10.37
CA ALA A 295 -6.18 -20.73 9.79
C ALA A 295 -6.28 -20.81 8.26
N GLY A 296 -7.39 -21.31 7.73
CA GLY A 296 -7.67 -21.34 6.29
C GLY A 296 -7.71 -19.94 5.68
N TYR A 297 -8.35 -18.97 6.34
CA TYR A 297 -8.42 -17.60 5.88
C TYR A 297 -7.04 -16.93 5.85
N VAL A 298 -6.25 -17.11 6.90
CA VAL A 298 -4.87 -16.60 6.97
C VAL A 298 -4.02 -17.21 5.86
N ALA A 299 -4.09 -18.53 5.65
CA ALA A 299 -3.35 -19.21 4.59
C ALA A 299 -3.78 -18.75 3.19
N ALA A 300 -5.08 -18.63 2.93
CA ALA A 300 -5.62 -18.15 1.66
C ALA A 300 -5.22 -16.68 1.40
N SER A 301 -5.27 -15.83 2.43
CA SER A 301 -4.87 -14.42 2.35
C SER A 301 -3.37 -14.30 2.05
N PHE A 302 -2.52 -15.08 2.74
CA PHE A 302 -1.08 -15.12 2.47
C PHE A 302 -0.77 -15.58 1.03
N CYS A 303 -1.42 -16.65 0.57
CA CYS A 303 -1.26 -17.13 -0.81
C CYS A 303 -1.74 -16.09 -1.84
N GLY A 304 -2.90 -15.46 -1.59
CA GLY A 304 -3.44 -14.43 -2.47
C GLY A 304 -2.55 -13.18 -2.55
N GLU A 305 -2.03 -12.72 -1.42
CA GLU A 305 -1.06 -11.63 -1.34
C GLU A 305 0.23 -12.00 -2.08
N PHE A 306 0.78 -13.19 -1.84
CA PHE A 306 1.98 -13.69 -2.52
C PHE A 306 1.81 -13.69 -4.04
N LEU A 307 0.73 -14.31 -4.53
CA LEU A 307 0.47 -14.41 -5.97
C LEU A 307 0.29 -13.04 -6.61
N SER A 308 -0.44 -12.14 -5.94
CA SER A 308 -0.68 -10.78 -6.44
C SER A 308 0.61 -9.97 -6.52
N VAL A 309 1.41 -9.97 -5.44
CA VAL A 309 2.67 -9.20 -5.40
C VAL A 309 3.70 -9.79 -6.36
N ALA A 310 3.77 -11.12 -6.50
CA ALA A 310 4.61 -11.77 -7.49
C ALA A 310 4.21 -11.38 -8.91
N ALA A 311 2.92 -11.52 -9.26
CA ALA A 311 2.40 -11.19 -10.58
C ALA A 311 2.66 -9.72 -10.95
N VAL A 312 2.39 -8.78 -10.03
CA VAL A 312 2.68 -7.36 -10.23
C VAL A 312 4.17 -7.13 -10.44
N SER A 313 5.01 -7.61 -9.51
CA SER A 313 6.46 -7.37 -9.56
C SER A 313 7.08 -7.90 -10.86
N MET A 314 6.73 -9.12 -11.25
CA MET A 314 7.27 -9.77 -12.45
C MET A 314 6.78 -9.11 -13.72
N THR A 315 5.51 -8.71 -13.77
CA THR A 315 4.97 -7.98 -14.92
C THR A 315 5.66 -6.63 -15.08
N ILE A 316 5.86 -5.88 -13.99
CA ILE A 316 6.59 -4.61 -14.02
C ILE A 316 8.03 -4.82 -14.46
N THR A 317 8.74 -5.83 -13.95
CA THR A 317 10.12 -6.16 -14.37
C THR A 317 10.21 -6.46 -15.87
N ARG A 318 9.26 -7.23 -16.41
CA ARG A 318 9.21 -7.53 -17.86
C ARG A 318 8.89 -6.29 -18.70
N LEU A 319 7.88 -5.52 -18.30
CA LEU A 319 7.54 -4.26 -18.99
C LEU A 319 8.72 -3.28 -18.94
N TYR A 320 9.43 -3.20 -17.82
CA TYR A 320 10.63 -2.39 -17.69
C TYR A 320 11.73 -2.83 -18.68
N ALA A 321 12.03 -4.14 -18.74
CA ALA A 321 13.02 -4.69 -19.66
C ALA A 321 12.71 -4.33 -21.12
N VAL A 322 11.45 -4.49 -21.52
CA VAL A 322 10.98 -4.15 -22.87
C VAL A 322 11.15 -2.67 -23.16
N LEU A 323 10.67 -1.79 -22.27
CA LEU A 323 10.73 -0.35 -22.49
C LEU A 323 12.17 0.13 -22.62
N ARG A 324 13.05 -0.38 -21.75
CA ARG A 324 14.47 -0.09 -21.79
C ARG A 324 15.08 -0.48 -23.14
N GLN A 325 14.85 -1.71 -23.60
CA GLN A 325 15.35 -2.17 -24.91
C GLN A 325 14.85 -1.29 -26.07
N THR A 326 13.57 -0.91 -26.07
CA THR A 326 13.03 -0.05 -27.14
C THR A 326 13.63 1.35 -27.14
N ARG A 327 13.93 1.91 -25.97
CA ARG A 327 14.60 3.20 -25.83
C ARG A 327 16.04 3.12 -26.33
N ASP A 328 16.78 2.11 -25.89
CA ASP A 328 18.19 1.90 -26.26
C ASP A 328 18.32 1.70 -27.78
N ALA A 329 17.41 0.94 -28.39
CA ALA A 329 17.34 0.77 -29.85
C ALA A 329 16.97 2.06 -30.60
N GLY A 330 16.11 2.91 -30.02
CA GLY A 330 15.77 4.22 -30.58
C GLY A 330 16.94 5.22 -30.53
N GLN A 331 17.72 5.18 -29.44
CA GLN A 331 18.95 5.97 -29.32
C GLN A 331 20.05 5.47 -30.27
N ALA A 332 20.22 4.16 -30.41
CA ALA A 332 21.18 3.58 -31.36
C ALA A 332 20.87 3.95 -32.83
N LYS A 333 19.58 4.03 -33.21
CA LYS A 333 19.17 4.46 -34.56
C LYS A 333 19.35 5.96 -34.82
N THR A 334 19.30 6.80 -33.78
CA THR A 334 19.56 8.24 -33.89
C THR A 334 21.05 8.59 -33.83
N ALA A 335 21.88 7.66 -33.36
CA ALA A 335 23.34 7.79 -33.28
C ALA A 335 24.09 7.28 -34.53
N ILE A 336 23.40 6.86 -35.61
CA ILE A 336 24.04 6.56 -36.90
C ILE A 336 24.49 7.91 -37.51
N PRO A 337 25.80 8.20 -37.66
CA PRO A 337 26.28 9.55 -37.97
C PRO A 337 26.32 9.84 -39.46
N ALA A 338 26.08 11.11 -39.79
CA ALA A 338 26.60 11.73 -40.99
C ALA A 338 28.14 11.72 -40.95
N ALA A 339 28.79 10.84 -41.72
CA ALA A 339 30.14 11.00 -42.26
C ALA A 339 30.51 9.75 -43.10
N GLU A 340 29.96 9.64 -44.31
CA GLU A 340 30.67 8.99 -45.41
C GLU A 340 31.32 10.09 -46.25
N THR A 341 32.49 10.52 -45.83
CA THR A 341 33.50 11.11 -46.73
C THR A 341 34.84 10.61 -46.23
N GLY A 342 35.46 9.77 -47.06
CA GLY A 342 36.66 9.06 -46.70
C GLY A 342 37.84 9.98 -46.42
N GLN A 343 38.73 9.49 -45.57
CA GLN A 343 40.17 9.64 -45.70
C GLN A 343 40.84 8.63 -44.76
N GLU A 344 41.73 7.84 -45.35
CA GLU A 344 42.72 7.05 -44.62
C GLU A 344 43.59 8.00 -43.79
N GLU A 345 43.74 7.76 -42.49
CA GLU A 345 44.91 8.30 -41.77
C GLU A 345 45.30 7.44 -40.56
N SER A 346 46.49 6.87 -40.73
CA SER A 346 47.53 6.49 -39.77
C SER A 346 47.27 6.60 -38.26
N VAL A 347 47.51 5.46 -37.61
CA VAL A 347 47.75 5.31 -36.16
C VAL A 347 49.06 6.02 -35.74
N PRO A 348 49.07 6.80 -34.65
CA PRO A 348 50.29 7.01 -33.88
C PRO A 348 50.21 6.33 -32.50
N ARG A 349 51.28 5.59 -32.19
CA ARG A 349 51.69 5.21 -30.84
C ARG A 349 51.81 6.45 -29.95
N GLN A 350 51.30 6.37 -28.73
CA GLN A 350 51.67 7.31 -27.67
C GLN A 350 52.40 6.59 -26.53
N GLU A 351 53.54 7.19 -26.22
CA GLU A 351 54.55 6.80 -25.26
C GLU A 351 54.06 6.86 -23.82
N THR A 352 54.62 5.95 -23.03
CA THR A 352 54.60 5.88 -21.57
C THR A 352 55.58 6.86 -20.93
N ALA A 353 55.14 7.69 -19.97
CA ALA A 353 55.84 8.09 -18.73
C ALA A 353 55.15 9.33 -18.07
N PRO A 354 55.41 9.67 -16.79
CA PRO A 354 55.42 8.84 -15.58
C PRO A 354 54.50 9.40 -14.48
N ALA A 355 54.46 8.68 -13.36
CA ALA A 355 53.58 8.87 -12.19
C ALA A 355 53.63 10.26 -11.53
N SER A 356 52.45 10.85 -11.28
CA SER A 356 52.22 11.86 -10.23
C SER A 356 51.43 11.24 -9.07
N ARG A 357 52.14 10.97 -7.96
CA ARG A 357 51.55 10.75 -6.64
C ARG A 357 51.09 12.10 -6.07
N ALA A 358 49.83 12.20 -5.67
CA ALA A 358 49.38 12.78 -4.38
C ALA A 358 47.88 13.09 -4.44
N GLY A 359 47.09 12.26 -3.77
CA GLY A 359 45.66 12.44 -3.56
C GLY A 359 45.18 11.25 -2.75
N GLY A 360 45.16 11.38 -1.43
CA GLY A 360 44.85 10.29 -0.52
C GLY A 360 43.46 9.72 -0.81
N SER A 361 43.43 8.51 -1.36
CA SER A 361 42.23 7.69 -1.39
C SER A 361 41.97 7.18 0.02
N GLU A 362 40.89 7.64 0.63
CA GLU A 362 40.25 6.91 1.73
C GLU A 362 40.12 5.43 1.33
N PRO A 363 40.38 4.48 2.24
CA PRO A 363 40.23 3.07 1.91
C PRO A 363 38.76 2.83 1.56
N ALA A 364 38.50 2.48 0.29
CA ALA A 364 37.18 2.07 -0.18
C ALA A 364 36.63 1.03 0.81
N SER A 365 35.65 1.43 1.61
CA SER A 365 34.97 0.57 2.57
C SER A 365 34.54 -0.68 1.82
N ARG A 366 35.04 -1.86 2.25
CA ARG A 366 34.62 -3.14 1.66
C ARG A 366 33.09 -3.15 1.59
N PRO A 367 32.48 -3.48 0.43
CA PRO A 367 31.04 -3.56 0.35
C PRO A 367 30.56 -4.54 1.42
N PRO A 368 29.51 -4.19 2.20
CA PRO A 368 29.03 -5.06 3.26
C PRO A 368 28.73 -6.45 2.71
N SER A 369 29.20 -7.49 3.41
CA SER A 369 28.99 -8.88 3.04
C SER A 369 27.48 -9.19 2.98
N GLN A 370 27.09 -10.09 2.07
CA GLN A 370 25.71 -10.54 2.01
C GLN A 370 25.30 -11.16 3.36
N PRO A 371 24.08 -10.88 3.86
CA PRO A 371 23.66 -11.40 5.15
C PRO A 371 23.62 -12.93 5.09
N SER A 372 24.24 -13.56 6.08
CA SER A 372 24.16 -15.00 6.29
C SER A 372 22.78 -15.40 6.83
N LEU A 373 22.36 -16.63 6.58
CA LEU A 373 21.09 -17.15 7.10
C LEU A 373 20.99 -17.02 8.65
N LYS A 374 22.12 -17.14 9.35
CA LYS A 374 22.18 -17.01 10.82
C LYS A 374 21.85 -15.58 11.27
N GLU A 375 22.36 -14.56 10.57
CA GLU A 375 22.08 -13.16 10.85
C GLU A 375 20.60 -12.82 10.60
N VAL A 376 20.02 -13.38 9.53
CA VAL A 376 18.59 -13.24 9.22
C VAL A 376 17.73 -13.85 10.34
N ILE A 377 18.05 -15.05 10.80
CA ILE A 377 17.34 -15.71 11.91
C ILE A 377 17.49 -14.91 13.20
N ALA A 378 18.69 -14.44 13.53
CA ALA A 378 18.93 -13.64 14.73
C ALA A 378 18.10 -12.34 14.71
N PHE A 379 18.02 -11.65 13.58
CA PHE A 379 17.18 -10.47 13.40
C PHE A 379 15.70 -10.78 13.64
N LEU A 380 15.18 -11.86 13.06
CA LEU A 380 13.78 -12.28 13.25
C LEU A 380 13.47 -12.62 14.71
N MET A 381 14.40 -13.27 15.42
CA MET A 381 14.25 -13.57 16.84
C MET A 381 14.21 -12.31 17.70
N ILE A 382 15.09 -11.34 17.45
CA ILE A 382 15.08 -10.05 18.15
C ILE A 382 13.77 -9.31 17.87
N ALA A 383 13.36 -9.23 16.61
CA ALA A 383 12.10 -8.61 16.23
C ALA A 383 10.91 -9.31 16.93
N ALA A 384 10.91 -10.64 17.01
CA ALA A 384 9.87 -11.41 17.71
C ALA A 384 9.81 -11.09 19.20
N VAL A 385 10.96 -11.07 19.88
CA VAL A 385 11.04 -10.70 21.30
C VAL A 385 10.53 -9.28 21.53
N MET A 386 10.92 -8.32 20.68
CA MET A 386 10.46 -6.94 20.76
C MET A 386 8.94 -6.81 20.54
N SER A 387 8.39 -7.53 19.57
CA SER A 387 6.94 -7.55 19.33
C SER A 387 6.17 -8.18 20.48
N LEU A 388 6.69 -9.28 21.07
CA LEU A 388 6.10 -9.90 22.26
C LEU A 388 6.15 -8.94 23.47
N ALA A 389 7.27 -8.25 23.67
CA ALA A 389 7.40 -7.27 24.75
C ALA A 389 6.43 -6.09 24.57
N ALA A 390 6.30 -5.58 23.34
CA ALA A 390 5.33 -4.53 23.03
C ALA A 390 3.89 -5.01 23.25
N ALA A 391 3.54 -6.21 22.77
CA ALA A 391 2.22 -6.82 23.00
C ALA A 391 1.95 -7.02 24.49
N GLY A 392 2.93 -7.49 25.27
CA GLY A 392 2.84 -7.63 26.72
C GLY A 392 2.63 -6.29 27.43
N GLY A 393 3.31 -5.22 27.00
CA GLY A 393 3.09 -3.87 27.53
C GLY A 393 1.70 -3.33 27.21
N ILE A 394 1.18 -3.60 26.02
CA ILE A 394 -0.19 -3.23 25.63
C ILE A 394 -1.21 -4.01 26.47
N LEU A 395 -1.07 -5.33 26.55
CA LEU A 395 -1.94 -6.20 27.34
C LEU A 395 -1.89 -5.87 28.84
N GLY A 396 -0.72 -5.50 29.36
CA GLY A 396 -0.55 -5.07 30.75
C GLY A 396 -1.13 -3.69 31.06
N ASN A 397 -1.34 -2.85 30.04
CA ASN A 397 -2.05 -1.57 30.17
C ASN A 397 -3.58 -1.72 30.08
N PHE A 398 -4.08 -2.88 29.64
CA PHE A 398 -5.49 -3.21 29.77
C PHE A 398 -5.72 -3.72 31.20
N ASP A 399 -6.31 -2.88 32.03
CA ASP A 399 -6.75 -3.30 33.36
C ASP A 399 -7.95 -4.24 33.20
N LEU A 400 -7.68 -5.55 33.14
CA LEU A 400 -8.72 -6.58 33.11
C LEU A 400 -9.44 -6.72 34.46
N HIS A 401 -9.06 -5.92 35.47
CA HIS A 401 -9.80 -5.75 36.73
C HIS A 401 -10.84 -4.64 36.64
N ASP A 402 -11.56 -4.55 35.52
CA ASP A 402 -12.77 -3.74 35.50
C ASP A 402 -13.83 -4.42 36.39
N ASN A 403 -14.26 -3.72 37.44
CA ASN A 403 -15.63 -3.86 37.91
C ASN A 403 -16.53 -3.45 36.74
N VAL A 404 -16.87 -4.42 35.89
CA VAL A 404 -17.69 -4.21 34.70
C VAL A 404 -19.04 -3.67 35.16
N ARG A 405 -19.26 -2.38 34.92
CA ARG A 405 -20.51 -1.71 35.25
C ARG A 405 -21.53 -1.95 34.14
N ILE A 406 -22.65 -2.57 34.50
CA ILE A 406 -23.75 -2.87 33.61
C ILE A 406 -24.68 -1.66 33.56
N THR A 407 -24.83 -1.06 32.38
CA THR A 407 -25.77 0.05 32.16
C THR A 407 -26.98 -0.44 31.38
N ALA A 408 -28.18 -0.32 31.94
CA ALA A 408 -29.44 -0.65 31.28
C ALA A 408 -29.88 0.52 30.39
N HIS A 409 -29.75 0.34 29.06
CA HIS A 409 -30.09 1.35 28.05
C HIS A 409 -31.60 1.63 28.00
N ARG A 410 -31.99 2.84 28.40
CA ARG A 410 -33.37 3.30 28.60
C ARG A 410 -34.16 2.47 29.62
N GLY A 411 -33.46 1.94 30.62
CA GLY A 411 -33.97 0.91 31.53
C GLY A 411 -33.95 -0.49 30.91
N SER A 412 -34.71 -1.43 31.51
CA SER A 412 -34.91 -2.77 30.96
C SER A 412 -35.89 -2.72 29.78
N SER A 413 -35.49 -2.01 28.73
CA SER A 413 -36.30 -1.60 27.56
C SER A 413 -36.70 -2.78 26.66
N TRP A 414 -36.03 -3.91 26.81
CA TRP A 414 -36.42 -5.17 26.17
C TRP A 414 -37.69 -5.76 26.80
N SER A 415 -37.81 -5.66 28.12
CA SER A 415 -38.88 -6.30 28.91
C SER A 415 -40.03 -5.34 29.23
N ASN A 416 -39.76 -4.02 29.20
CA ASN A 416 -40.70 -2.96 29.56
C ASN A 416 -40.57 -1.79 28.58
N PRO A 417 -41.61 -0.94 28.42
CA PRO A 417 -41.49 0.26 27.59
C PRO A 417 -40.33 1.16 28.04
N GLU A 418 -39.49 1.57 27.09
CA GLU A 418 -38.29 2.38 27.34
C GLU A 418 -38.59 3.69 28.09
N ASN A 419 -37.61 4.20 28.84
CA ASN A 419 -37.71 5.49 29.55
C ASN A 419 -38.92 5.60 30.52
N THR A 420 -39.47 4.47 30.97
CA THR A 420 -40.54 4.41 31.98
C THR A 420 -40.02 4.01 33.36
N LEU A 421 -40.78 4.34 34.40
CA LEU A 421 -40.51 3.84 35.75
C LEU A 421 -40.50 2.31 35.83
N ALA A 422 -41.29 1.62 35.01
CA ALA A 422 -41.30 0.15 34.98
C ALA A 422 -39.96 -0.39 34.45
N ALA A 423 -39.46 0.15 33.34
CA ALA A 423 -38.15 -0.23 32.79
C ALA A 423 -37.01 0.10 33.76
N ILE A 424 -37.07 1.26 34.43
CA ILE A 424 -36.05 1.65 35.43
C ILE A 424 -36.06 0.69 36.62
N ARG A 425 -37.22 0.39 37.20
CA ARG A 425 -37.33 -0.53 38.34
C ARG A 425 -36.86 -1.92 37.98
N HIS A 426 -37.27 -2.43 36.83
CA HIS A 426 -36.88 -3.76 36.39
C HIS A 426 -35.37 -3.85 36.10
N ALA A 427 -34.75 -2.79 35.56
CA ALA A 427 -33.29 -2.74 35.43
C ALA A 427 -32.55 -2.80 36.77
N VAL A 428 -33.09 -2.16 37.81
CA VAL A 428 -32.54 -2.24 39.17
C VAL A 428 -32.69 -3.65 39.74
N GLU A 429 -33.84 -4.31 39.51
CA GLU A 429 -34.08 -5.70 39.91
C GLU A 429 -33.16 -6.69 39.20
N GLU A 430 -32.83 -6.43 37.93
CA GLU A 430 -31.87 -7.20 37.13
C GLU A 430 -30.41 -6.97 37.55
N GLY A 431 -30.16 -6.04 38.49
CA GLY A 431 -28.83 -5.77 39.04
C GLY A 431 -27.97 -4.86 38.17
N ALA A 432 -28.56 -3.99 37.34
CA ALA A 432 -27.80 -3.00 36.60
C ALA A 432 -27.15 -1.97 37.55
N ASP A 433 -25.87 -1.65 37.32
CA ASP A 433 -25.13 -0.62 38.05
C ASP A 433 -25.65 0.80 37.74
N TYR A 434 -26.10 1.00 36.50
CA TYR A 434 -26.65 2.26 36.01
C TYR A 434 -27.90 2.02 35.18
N VAL A 435 -28.82 2.99 35.20
CA VAL A 435 -29.91 3.08 34.24
C VAL A 435 -29.68 4.32 33.39
N GLU A 436 -29.50 4.11 32.09
CA GLU A 436 -29.43 5.21 31.13
C GLU A 436 -30.85 5.66 30.78
N VAL A 437 -31.03 6.97 30.66
CA VAL A 437 -32.32 7.60 30.35
C VAL A 437 -32.10 8.80 29.44
N ASP A 438 -33.04 9.01 28.52
CA ASP A 438 -33.02 10.17 27.61
C ASP A 438 -33.93 11.27 28.16
N VAL A 439 -33.45 12.51 28.17
CA VAL A 439 -34.21 13.66 28.69
C VAL A 439 -34.49 14.67 27.59
N ARG A 440 -35.74 15.09 27.49
CA ARG A 440 -36.21 16.21 26.65
C ARG A 440 -36.85 17.29 27.49
N LEU A 441 -37.02 18.48 26.92
CA LEU A 441 -37.74 19.58 27.53
C LEU A 441 -39.08 19.79 26.83
N THR A 442 -40.14 19.95 27.61
CA THR A 442 -41.44 20.41 27.11
C THR A 442 -41.39 21.89 26.72
N ALA A 443 -42.43 22.40 26.04
CA ALA A 443 -42.51 23.80 25.62
C ALA A 443 -42.48 24.79 26.80
N ASP A 444 -42.95 24.36 27.97
CA ASP A 444 -42.92 25.10 29.23
C ASP A 444 -41.69 24.77 30.10
N GLY A 445 -40.70 24.04 29.57
CA GLY A 445 -39.38 23.84 30.18
C GLY A 445 -39.28 22.69 31.19
N HIS A 446 -40.29 21.82 31.30
CA HIS A 446 -40.23 20.66 32.19
C HIS A 446 -39.44 19.51 31.55
N PRO A 447 -38.52 18.86 32.29
CA PRO A 447 -37.82 17.69 31.80
C PRO A 447 -38.75 16.46 31.77
N VAL A 448 -38.72 15.73 30.66
CA VAL A 448 -39.46 14.48 30.46
C VAL A 448 -38.53 13.39 29.95
N LEU A 449 -38.81 12.13 30.33
CA LEU A 449 -38.05 10.99 29.82
C LEU A 449 -38.62 10.58 28.46
N LEU A 450 -37.86 10.84 27.40
CA LEU A 450 -38.22 10.54 26.02
C LEU A 450 -36.96 10.57 25.17
N HIS A 451 -36.78 9.56 24.32
CA HIS A 451 -35.63 9.51 23.44
C HIS A 451 -35.72 10.53 22.30
N ASP A 452 -36.83 10.48 21.56
CA ASP A 452 -37.08 11.31 20.38
C ASP A 452 -37.37 12.77 20.73
#